data_AF-A0AAW2YZ15-F1
#
_entry.id   AF-A0AAW2YZ15-F1
#
_cell.length_a   1.000
_cell.length_b   1.000
_cell.length_c   1.000
_cell.angle_alpha   90.00
_cell.angle_beta   90.00
_cell.angle_gamma   90.00
#
_symmetry.space_group_name_H-M   'P 1'
#
loop_
_entity.id
_entity.type
_entity.pdbx_description
1 polymer ?
#
loop_
_entity_poly.entity_id
_entity_poly.type
_entity_poly.pdbx_seq_one_letter_code
_entity_poly.pdbx_strand_id
1 'polypeptide(L)'
;MDIPPAPVIDFDKKRTNKKLVTKGDDVYKQTMTAYKFWEEKIPWSRLESVQLTDNRESGVFFVEIHQNQCAVIKSCSSLANEVFAGELARALGLSVPRAQLIEYSSSEWGDVRYYVEQKSGANHRKVQKDLNRAFFFILEYVANSTSVDQVAAESNQIFTSESFLLDLGRLFVFDILTNNQDRIPVGDLWCNEGNPGNVLVCLSETPHIVAIDNSFTRILSDVKKEQYLQRVSQCVQQLFHSPFNISNKYLQSIVQFLKIYTTVDLDKESVLLIMKGARQMYSSICELSFDEFVTLKMGVDNMKTGNDWEDVWKNSIKTIDLDFLCELISTFKRDNS
;
A
#
# COMPACT_ATOMS: atom_id res chain seq x y z
N MET A 1 36.83 -3.97 6.23
CA MET A 1 35.78 -4.34 7.18
C MET A 1 34.87 -5.28 6.44
N ASP A 2 34.92 -6.57 6.78
CA ASP A 2 34.09 -7.58 6.13
C ASP A 2 32.64 -7.43 6.60
N ILE A 3 31.75 -7.13 5.65
CA ILE A 3 30.32 -7.11 5.91
C ILE A 3 29.88 -8.59 6.00
N PRO A 4 29.29 -9.05 7.11
CA PRO A 4 28.86 -10.43 7.24
C PRO A 4 27.82 -10.78 6.17
N PRO A 5 27.80 -12.02 5.66
CA PRO A 5 26.81 -12.45 4.69
C PRO A 5 25.40 -12.29 5.26
N ALA A 6 24.47 -11.86 4.40
CA ALA A 6 23.06 -11.73 4.77
C ALA A 6 22.54 -13.08 5.33
N PRO A 7 21.75 -13.07 6.42
CA PRO A 7 21.21 -14.29 6.99
C PRO A 7 20.35 -15.03 5.96
N VAL A 8 20.55 -16.36 5.85
CA VAL A 8 19.67 -17.23 5.05
C VAL A 8 18.33 -17.30 5.77
N ILE A 9 17.29 -16.76 5.14
CA ILE A 9 15.93 -16.77 5.68
C ILE A 9 15.34 -18.18 5.49
N ASP A 10 15.01 -18.85 6.60
CA ASP A 10 14.38 -20.19 6.62
C ASP A 10 12.86 -20.06 6.49
N PHE A 11 12.37 -20.16 5.25
CA PHE A 11 10.95 -19.98 4.92
C PHE A 11 10.05 -21.15 5.37
N ASP A 12 10.59 -22.34 5.63
CA ASP A 12 9.78 -23.53 5.95
C ASP A 12 9.16 -23.46 7.36
N LYS A 13 9.74 -22.68 8.28
CA LYS A 13 9.26 -22.60 9.67
C LYS A 13 7.96 -21.83 9.88
N LYS A 14 7.53 -20.97 8.94
CA LYS A 14 6.34 -20.11 9.10
C LYS A 14 5.03 -20.68 8.54
N ARG A 15 5.04 -21.86 7.92
CA ARG A 15 3.80 -22.53 7.44
C ARG A 15 2.90 -23.09 8.55
N THR A 16 3.28 -22.99 9.82
CA THR A 16 2.52 -23.58 10.92
C THR A 16 1.48 -22.61 11.49
N ASN A 17 0.20 -22.97 11.29
CA ASN A 17 -0.98 -22.52 12.05
C ASN A 17 -1.60 -21.13 11.77
N LYS A 18 -1.75 -20.69 10.51
CA LYS A 18 -2.92 -19.83 10.19
C LYS A 18 -4.15 -20.75 10.13
N LYS A 19 -4.96 -20.76 11.20
CA LYS A 19 -6.32 -21.35 11.14
C LYS A 19 -7.02 -20.69 9.95
N LEU A 20 -7.46 -21.50 8.98
CA LEU A 20 -8.39 -21.08 7.93
C LEU A 20 -9.53 -20.34 8.62
N VAL A 21 -9.61 -19.02 8.39
CA VAL A 21 -10.72 -18.20 8.84
C VAL A 21 -12.00 -18.84 8.30
N THR A 22 -13.01 -18.93 9.14
CA THR A 22 -14.24 -19.67 8.84
C THR A 22 -14.90 -19.12 7.58
N LYS A 23 -15.13 -20.00 6.59
CA LYS A 23 -15.71 -19.74 5.25
C LYS A 23 -16.96 -18.83 5.18
N GLY A 24 -17.61 -18.51 6.31
CA GLY A 24 -18.80 -17.65 6.35
C GLY A 24 -18.49 -16.16 6.14
N ASP A 25 -17.38 -15.65 6.67
CA ASP A 25 -17.08 -14.21 6.65
C ASP A 25 -16.56 -13.73 5.28
N ASP A 26 -15.92 -14.62 4.52
CA ASP A 26 -15.39 -14.29 3.19
C ASP A 26 -16.49 -14.18 2.13
N VAL A 27 -17.57 -14.98 2.23
CA VAL A 27 -18.70 -14.92 1.30
C VAL A 27 -19.44 -13.58 1.43
N TYR A 28 -19.54 -13.03 2.65
CA TYR A 28 -20.20 -11.75 2.90
C TYR A 28 -19.49 -10.58 2.19
N LYS A 29 -18.16 -10.60 2.16
CA LYS A 29 -17.36 -9.54 1.54
C LYS A 29 -17.47 -9.53 0.01
N GLN A 30 -17.70 -10.68 -0.61
CA GLN A 30 -17.77 -10.80 -2.08
C GLN A 30 -19.00 -10.12 -2.69
N THR A 31 -20.08 -9.94 -1.93
CA THR A 31 -21.30 -9.28 -2.44
C THR A 31 -21.32 -7.77 -2.21
N MET A 32 -20.33 -7.23 -1.50
CA MET A 32 -20.28 -5.81 -1.14
C MET A 32 -19.79 -4.95 -2.32
N THR A 33 -20.34 -3.75 -2.43
CA THR A 33 -19.90 -2.72 -3.38
C THR A 33 -19.36 -1.50 -2.64
N ALA A 34 -18.56 -0.67 -3.32
CA ALA A 34 -18.06 0.56 -2.73
C ALA A 34 -19.19 1.57 -2.50
N TYR A 35 -19.27 2.14 -1.30
CA TYR A 35 -20.02 3.36 -1.09
C TYR A 35 -19.24 4.56 -1.66
N LYS A 36 -19.87 5.31 -2.57
CA LYS A 36 -19.21 6.38 -3.31
C LYS A 36 -19.24 7.71 -2.56
N PHE A 37 -18.50 7.80 -1.45
CA PHE A 37 -18.47 8.99 -0.59
C PHE A 37 -17.96 10.27 -1.29
N TRP A 38 -17.33 10.14 -2.45
CA TRP A 38 -16.91 11.26 -3.30
C TRP A 38 -18.04 11.85 -4.15
N GLU A 39 -19.19 11.16 -4.27
CA GLU A 39 -20.39 11.65 -4.95
C GLU A 39 -21.42 12.18 -3.94
N GLU A 40 -21.54 11.53 -2.78
CA GLU A 40 -22.47 11.91 -1.72
C GLU A 40 -21.91 11.66 -0.32
N LYS A 41 -22.32 12.46 0.67
CA LYS A 41 -21.89 12.26 2.06
C LYS A 41 -22.51 10.98 2.64
N ILE A 42 -21.73 10.24 3.42
CA ILE A 42 -22.20 9.02 4.09
C ILE A 42 -23.32 9.37 5.10
N PRO A 43 -24.53 8.78 4.97
CA PRO A 43 -25.58 8.95 5.95
C PRO A 43 -25.30 8.05 7.16
N TRP A 44 -24.37 8.46 8.04
CA TRP A 44 -23.90 7.65 9.18
C TRP A 44 -25.01 7.08 10.08
N SER A 45 -26.16 7.75 10.14
CA SER A 45 -27.36 7.27 10.84
C SER A 45 -27.96 5.99 10.28
N ARG A 46 -27.61 5.62 9.05
CA ARG A 46 -28.03 4.38 8.38
C ARG A 46 -27.04 3.23 8.55
N LEU A 47 -25.89 3.45 9.20
CA LEU A 47 -24.86 2.45 9.40
C LEU A 47 -25.44 1.12 9.91
N GLU A 48 -25.28 0.06 9.15
CA GLU A 48 -25.87 -1.24 9.39
C GLU A 48 -24.96 -2.07 10.30
N SER A 49 -23.69 -2.23 9.91
CA SER A 49 -22.70 -3.05 10.62
C SER A 49 -21.28 -2.43 10.61
N VAL A 50 -20.45 -2.86 11.56
CA VAL A 50 -19.03 -2.50 11.66
C VAL A 50 -18.23 -3.78 11.86
N GLN A 51 -17.27 -4.04 10.98
CA GLN A 51 -16.35 -5.17 11.07
C GLN A 51 -14.92 -4.67 11.27
N LEU A 52 -14.20 -5.30 12.20
CA LEU A 52 -12.79 -5.00 12.44
C LEU A 52 -11.94 -6.02 11.68
N THR A 53 -10.79 -5.60 11.17
CA THR A 53 -9.78 -6.56 10.73
C THR A 53 -9.20 -7.32 11.94
N ASP A 54 -8.92 -8.61 11.77
CA ASP A 54 -8.31 -9.45 12.81
C ASP A 54 -6.93 -8.98 13.28
N ASN A 55 -6.27 -8.15 12.47
CA ASN A 55 -5.05 -7.49 12.89
C ASN A 55 -5.36 -6.48 14.00
N ARG A 56 -5.04 -6.84 15.25
CA ARG A 56 -5.34 -6.02 16.43
C ARG A 56 -4.68 -4.64 16.40
N GLU A 57 -3.69 -4.44 15.55
CA GLU A 57 -2.92 -3.20 15.45
C GLU A 57 -3.39 -2.25 14.33
N SER A 58 -4.16 -2.73 13.35
CA SER A 58 -4.29 -2.04 12.06
C SER A 58 -5.22 -0.81 12.05
N GLY A 59 -6.04 -0.57 13.08
CA GLY A 59 -6.94 0.59 13.11
C GLY A 59 -7.86 0.71 11.88
N VAL A 60 -8.14 -0.41 11.19
CA VAL A 60 -8.97 -0.51 9.99
C VAL A 60 -10.34 -1.10 10.35
N PHE A 61 -11.40 -0.45 9.88
CA PHE A 61 -12.79 -0.83 10.07
C PHE A 61 -13.49 -0.89 8.72
N PHE A 62 -14.25 -1.96 8.44
CA PHE A 62 -15.19 -2.00 7.34
C PHE A 62 -16.55 -1.56 7.87
N VAL A 63 -17.16 -0.57 7.24
CA VAL A 63 -18.43 0.02 7.64
C VAL A 63 -19.47 -0.17 6.54
N GLU A 64 -20.53 -0.90 6.87
CA GLU A 64 -21.64 -1.15 5.96
C GLU A 64 -22.72 -0.10 6.16
N ILE A 65 -23.06 0.64 5.11
CA ILE A 65 -23.88 1.86 5.21
C ILE A 65 -25.32 1.60 4.79
N HIS A 66 -25.53 0.97 3.63
CA HIS A 66 -26.85 0.62 3.11
C HIS A 66 -26.74 -0.42 1.99
N GLN A 67 -27.60 -1.44 1.96
CA GLN A 67 -27.74 -2.33 0.79
C GLN A 67 -26.42 -2.94 0.29
N ASN A 68 -25.62 -3.53 1.17
CA ASN A 68 -24.31 -4.09 0.82
C ASN A 68 -23.31 -3.06 0.26
N GLN A 69 -23.46 -1.77 0.58
CA GLN A 69 -22.44 -0.76 0.29
C GLN A 69 -21.52 -0.58 1.48
N CYS A 70 -20.22 -0.62 1.22
CA CYS A 70 -19.16 -0.60 2.21
C CYS A 70 -18.21 0.59 1.98
N ALA A 71 -17.76 1.19 3.07
CA ALA A 71 -16.57 2.04 3.09
C ALA A 71 -15.58 1.48 4.12
N VAL A 72 -14.34 1.94 4.05
CA VAL A 72 -13.30 1.54 5.00
C VAL A 72 -12.89 2.75 5.83
N ILE A 73 -12.89 2.64 7.14
CA ILE A 73 -12.31 3.68 8.00
C ILE A 73 -10.91 3.21 8.41
N LYS A 74 -9.90 4.07 8.23
CA LYS A 74 -8.53 3.79 8.65
C LYS A 74 -7.99 4.88 9.55
N SER A 75 -7.48 4.45 10.70
CA SER A 75 -6.75 5.28 11.65
C SER A 75 -5.29 4.83 11.69
N CYS A 76 -4.37 5.73 11.37
CA CYS A 76 -2.94 5.46 11.46
C CYS A 76 -2.18 6.65 12.07
N SER A 77 -0.93 6.45 12.47
CA SER A 77 -0.07 7.51 12.99
C SER A 77 0.61 8.32 11.89
N SER A 78 0.67 7.80 10.67
CA SER A 78 1.40 8.34 9.53
C SER A 78 0.46 8.80 8.40
N LEU A 79 -0.69 9.38 8.76
CA LEU A 79 -1.78 9.73 7.84
C LEU A 79 -1.31 10.56 6.63
N ALA A 80 -0.52 11.62 6.86
CA ALA A 80 -0.05 12.47 5.75
C ALA A 80 0.88 11.72 4.79
N ASN A 81 1.77 10.85 5.29
CA ASN A 81 2.64 10.04 4.43
C ASN A 81 1.84 9.04 3.61
N GLU A 82 0.80 8.44 4.19
CA GLU A 82 -0.04 7.47 3.50
C GLU A 82 -0.86 8.12 2.38
N VAL A 83 -1.44 9.30 2.63
CA VAL A 83 -2.14 10.07 1.58
C VAL A 83 -1.17 10.54 0.53
N PHE A 84 -0.03 11.12 0.92
CA PHE A 84 0.99 11.54 -0.03
C PHE A 84 1.44 10.40 -0.94
N ALA A 85 1.73 9.23 -0.36
CA ALA A 85 2.10 8.05 -1.14
C ALA A 85 0.93 7.56 -2.02
N GLY A 86 -0.31 7.59 -1.54
CA GLY A 86 -1.50 7.23 -2.33
C GLY A 86 -1.74 8.17 -3.52
N GLU A 87 -1.65 9.48 -3.31
CA GLU A 87 -1.76 10.48 -4.36
C GLU A 87 -0.61 10.37 -5.38
N LEU A 88 0.62 10.13 -4.91
CA LEU A 88 1.77 9.92 -5.79
C LEU A 88 1.63 8.65 -6.62
N ALA A 89 1.19 7.54 -6.01
CA ALA A 89 0.89 6.30 -6.72
C ALA A 89 -0.16 6.53 -7.81
N ARG A 90 -1.23 7.27 -7.51
CA ARG A 90 -2.27 7.63 -8.49
C ARG A 90 -1.71 8.47 -9.64
N ALA A 91 -0.89 9.48 -9.33
CA ALA A 91 -0.24 10.33 -10.34
C ALA A 91 0.68 9.51 -11.27
N LEU A 92 1.28 8.44 -10.74
CA LEU A 92 2.12 7.50 -11.49
C LEU A 92 1.33 6.37 -12.18
N GLY A 93 -0.01 6.42 -12.14
CA GLY A 93 -0.89 5.49 -12.86
C GLY A 93 -1.12 4.15 -12.15
N LEU A 94 -0.82 4.03 -10.85
CA LEU A 94 -1.25 2.88 -10.05
C LEU A 94 -2.71 3.02 -9.62
N SER A 95 -3.41 1.89 -9.57
CA SER A 95 -4.73 1.82 -8.96
C SER A 95 -4.59 1.93 -7.44
N VAL A 96 -5.29 2.89 -6.83
CA VAL A 96 -5.34 3.11 -5.38
C VAL A 96 -6.78 3.41 -4.96
N PRO A 97 -7.21 3.02 -3.75
CA PRO A 97 -8.49 3.46 -3.23
C PRO A 97 -8.55 4.99 -3.14
N ARG A 98 -9.72 5.57 -3.39
CA ARG A 98 -9.96 6.97 -3.01
C ARG A 98 -9.89 7.13 -1.49
N ALA A 99 -9.43 8.29 -1.04
CA ALA A 99 -9.34 8.62 0.37
C ALA A 99 -9.99 9.98 0.64
N GLN A 100 -10.70 10.10 1.76
CA GLN A 100 -11.22 11.34 2.30
C GLN A 100 -10.73 11.50 3.73
N LEU A 101 -10.11 12.63 4.03
CA LEU A 101 -9.70 13.01 5.37
C LEU A 101 -10.91 13.44 6.20
N ILE A 102 -11.07 12.87 7.39
CA ILE A 102 -12.05 13.31 8.39
C ILE A 102 -11.32 13.99 9.54
N GLU A 103 -11.75 15.21 9.86
CA GLU A 103 -11.09 16.10 10.82
C GLU A 103 -11.90 16.22 12.11
N TYR A 104 -11.23 16.26 13.25
CA TYR A 104 -11.84 16.42 14.58
C TYR A 104 -12.82 17.59 14.69
N SER A 105 -12.54 18.71 14.02
CA SER A 105 -13.41 19.89 14.03
C SER A 105 -14.66 19.77 13.16
N SER A 106 -14.77 18.73 12.33
CA SER A 106 -15.94 18.52 11.48
C SER A 106 -17.08 17.87 12.27
N SER A 107 -18.32 18.21 11.93
CA SER A 107 -19.49 17.52 12.49
C SER A 107 -19.48 16.02 12.13
N GLU A 108 -18.98 15.71 10.93
CA GLU A 108 -18.87 14.34 10.41
C GLU A 108 -17.97 13.46 11.28
N TRP A 109 -16.88 14.00 11.85
CA TRP A 109 -16.04 13.24 12.79
C TRP A 109 -16.83 12.76 14.02
N GLY A 110 -17.70 13.63 14.56
CA GLY A 110 -18.57 13.28 15.69
C GLY A 110 -19.58 12.21 15.31
N ASP A 111 -20.18 12.32 14.12
CA ASP A 111 -21.14 11.36 13.59
C ASP A 111 -20.49 9.98 13.38
N VAL A 112 -19.34 9.92 12.69
CA VAL A 112 -18.57 8.68 12.47
C VAL A 112 -18.33 8.00 13.80
N ARG A 113 -17.75 8.73 14.77
CA ARG A 113 -17.40 8.16 16.06
C ARG A 113 -18.64 7.63 16.78
N TYR A 114 -19.71 8.42 16.85
CA TYR A 114 -20.94 8.03 17.52
C TYR A 114 -21.53 6.75 16.90
N TYR A 115 -21.77 6.74 15.59
CA TYR A 115 -22.46 5.62 14.94
C TYR A 115 -21.59 4.36 14.87
N VAL A 116 -20.29 4.48 14.60
CA VAL A 116 -19.37 3.33 14.55
C VAL A 116 -19.19 2.73 15.95
N GLU A 117 -19.06 3.55 17.00
CA GLU A 117 -18.98 3.07 18.38
C GLU A 117 -20.25 2.30 18.80
N GLN A 118 -21.45 2.78 18.44
CA GLN A 118 -22.72 2.10 18.74
C GLN A 118 -22.84 0.74 18.05
N LYS A 119 -22.29 0.60 16.83
CA LYS A 119 -22.39 -0.62 16.01
C LYS A 119 -21.25 -1.62 16.23
N SER A 120 -20.21 -1.22 16.96
CA SER A 120 -19.01 -2.04 17.19
C SER A 120 -19.16 -3.19 18.20
N GLY A 121 -20.24 -3.22 18.99
CA GLY A 121 -20.53 -4.28 19.96
C GLY A 121 -19.38 -4.53 20.94
N ALA A 122 -18.88 -5.77 20.99
CA ALA A 122 -17.78 -6.16 21.89
C ALA A 122 -16.46 -5.41 21.62
N ASN A 123 -16.29 -4.84 20.42
CA ASN A 123 -15.07 -4.13 20.01
C ASN A 123 -15.08 -2.63 20.38
N HIS A 124 -16.10 -2.16 21.10
CA HIS A 124 -16.29 -0.75 21.43
C HIS A 124 -15.06 -0.04 21.99
N ARG A 125 -14.33 -0.66 22.93
CA ARG A 125 -13.10 -0.05 23.50
C ARG A 125 -12.00 0.17 22.48
N LYS A 126 -11.84 -0.75 21.51
CA LYS A 126 -10.83 -0.63 20.45
C LYS A 126 -11.23 0.47 19.48
N VAL A 127 -12.48 0.47 19.02
CA VAL A 127 -13.03 1.53 18.14
C VAL A 127 -12.87 2.90 18.79
N GLN A 128 -13.26 3.04 20.06
CA GLN A 128 -13.11 4.28 20.81
C GLN A 128 -11.65 4.74 20.86
N LYS A 129 -10.70 3.83 21.14
CA LYS A 129 -9.27 4.16 21.17
C LYS A 129 -8.76 4.62 19.80
N ASP A 130 -9.09 3.89 18.75
CA ASP A 130 -8.53 4.08 17.41
C ASP A 130 -9.15 5.30 16.71
N LEU A 131 -10.43 5.60 16.96
CA LEU A 131 -11.12 6.79 16.45
C LEU A 131 -10.98 8.04 17.32
N ASN A 132 -10.45 7.92 18.55
CA ASN A 132 -10.11 9.08 19.38
C ASN A 132 -8.78 9.71 18.93
N ARG A 133 -8.78 10.22 17.69
CA ARG A 133 -7.66 10.88 17.02
C ARG A 133 -8.15 12.17 16.36
N ALA A 134 -7.22 13.10 16.18
CA ALA A 134 -7.48 14.35 15.47
C ALA A 134 -7.94 14.14 14.02
N PHE A 135 -7.46 13.06 13.39
CA PHE A 135 -7.71 12.75 11.98
C PHE A 135 -7.82 11.24 11.77
N PHE A 136 -8.61 10.83 10.77
CA PHE A 136 -8.63 9.49 10.19
C PHE A 136 -9.15 9.55 8.74
N PHE A 137 -9.04 8.44 8.01
CA PHE A 137 -9.56 8.33 6.64
C PHE A 137 -10.86 7.57 6.55
N ILE A 138 -11.68 7.99 5.59
CA ILE A 138 -12.59 7.10 4.88
C ILE A 138 -11.89 6.74 3.56
N LEU A 139 -11.77 5.45 3.31
CA LEU A 139 -11.18 4.86 2.12
C LEU A 139 -12.27 4.14 1.33
N GLU A 140 -12.12 4.16 0.00
CA GLU A 140 -12.94 3.38 -0.91
C GLU A 140 -12.80 1.89 -0.60
N TYR A 141 -13.92 1.20 -0.49
CA TYR A 141 -13.92 -0.26 -0.42
C TYR A 141 -13.66 -0.85 -1.81
N VAL A 142 -12.61 -1.66 -1.93
CA VAL A 142 -12.29 -2.33 -3.18
C VAL A 142 -13.09 -3.63 -3.28
N ALA A 143 -14.20 -3.59 -4.01
CA ALA A 143 -15.07 -4.74 -4.21
C ALA A 143 -14.37 -5.89 -4.97
N ASN A 144 -14.83 -7.12 -4.76
CA ASN A 144 -14.29 -8.33 -5.40
C ASN A 144 -12.77 -8.45 -5.28
N SER A 145 -12.21 -8.12 -4.12
CA SER A 145 -10.76 -8.14 -3.92
C SER A 145 -10.34 -9.00 -2.75
N THR A 146 -9.08 -9.44 -2.78
CA THR A 146 -8.48 -10.25 -1.73
C THR A 146 -6.97 -10.00 -1.67
N SER A 147 -6.34 -10.24 -0.53
CA SER A 147 -4.88 -10.12 -0.42
C SER A 147 -4.18 -11.32 -1.04
N VAL A 148 -2.92 -11.16 -1.44
CA VAL A 148 -2.14 -12.24 -2.09
C VAL A 148 -2.06 -13.50 -1.23
N ASP A 149 -1.98 -13.39 0.10
CA ASP A 149 -1.94 -14.53 1.02
C ASP A 149 -3.30 -15.19 1.29
N GLN A 150 -4.38 -14.65 0.75
CA GLN A 150 -5.75 -15.16 0.89
C GLN A 150 -6.30 -15.76 -0.41
N VAL A 151 -5.63 -15.56 -1.55
CA VAL A 151 -6.02 -16.20 -2.80
C VAL A 151 -5.79 -17.72 -2.69
N ALA A 152 -6.81 -18.51 -3.02
CA ALA A 152 -6.68 -19.97 -3.05
C ALA A 152 -5.58 -20.40 -4.04
N ALA A 153 -4.75 -21.37 -3.65
CA ALA A 153 -3.63 -21.87 -4.45
C ALA A 153 -4.04 -22.37 -5.85
N GLU A 154 -5.32 -22.73 -6.06
CA GLU A 154 -5.86 -23.17 -7.35
C GLU A 154 -6.02 -22.01 -8.37
N SER A 155 -5.78 -20.77 -7.94
CA SER A 155 -6.01 -19.54 -8.72
C SER A 155 -4.82 -19.12 -9.58
N ASN A 156 -4.06 -20.08 -10.14
CA ASN A 156 -2.84 -19.80 -10.91
C ASN A 156 -3.06 -18.75 -12.02
N GLN A 157 -4.23 -18.77 -12.66
CA GLN A 157 -4.59 -17.85 -13.74
C GLN A 157 -4.54 -16.36 -13.34
N ILE A 158 -4.85 -16.03 -12.09
CA ILE A 158 -4.81 -14.65 -11.59
C ILE A 158 -3.37 -14.15 -11.57
N PHE A 159 -2.48 -14.95 -10.99
CA PHE A 159 -1.08 -14.60 -10.78
C PHE A 159 -0.21 -14.70 -12.03
N THR A 160 -0.70 -15.37 -13.07
CA THR A 160 -0.06 -15.41 -14.40
C THR A 160 -0.72 -14.46 -15.40
N SER A 161 -1.73 -13.69 -15.01
CA SER A 161 -2.39 -12.74 -15.92
C SER A 161 -1.47 -11.56 -16.26
N GLU A 162 -1.53 -11.06 -17.51
CA GLU A 162 -0.66 -9.97 -17.96
C GLU A 162 -0.85 -8.70 -17.12
N SER A 163 -2.10 -8.32 -16.84
CA SER A 163 -2.42 -7.14 -16.04
C SER A 163 -1.84 -7.21 -14.64
N PHE A 164 -2.02 -8.34 -13.93
CA PHE A 164 -1.45 -8.52 -12.59
C PHE A 164 0.07 -8.42 -12.61
N LEU A 165 0.74 -9.09 -13.55
CA LEU A 165 2.20 -9.10 -13.64
C LEU A 165 2.77 -7.73 -13.98
N LEU A 166 2.12 -6.99 -14.89
CA LEU A 166 2.48 -5.59 -15.19
C LEU A 166 2.33 -4.70 -13.95
N ASP A 167 1.21 -4.80 -13.24
CA ASP A 167 0.98 -3.99 -12.04
C ASP A 167 1.96 -4.34 -10.93
N LEU A 168 2.29 -5.62 -10.76
CA LEU A 168 3.30 -6.06 -9.79
C LEU A 168 4.66 -5.42 -10.08
N GLY A 169 5.03 -5.40 -11.36
CA GLY A 169 6.23 -4.71 -11.85
C GLY A 169 6.24 -3.23 -11.49
N ARG A 170 5.11 -2.54 -11.75
CA ARG A 170 4.96 -1.12 -11.41
C ARG A 170 5.01 -0.89 -9.90
N LEU A 171 4.37 -1.75 -9.13
CA LEU A 171 4.22 -1.61 -7.69
C LEU A 171 5.56 -1.67 -6.96
N PHE A 172 6.41 -2.67 -7.26
CA PHE A 172 7.66 -2.80 -6.52
C PHE A 172 8.62 -1.63 -6.82
N VAL A 173 8.62 -1.09 -8.05
CA VAL A 173 9.43 0.08 -8.39
C VAL A 173 8.91 1.32 -7.66
N PHE A 174 7.60 1.47 -7.54
CA PHE A 174 6.99 2.51 -6.72
C PHE A 174 7.34 2.37 -5.23
N ASP A 175 7.39 1.14 -4.70
CA ASP A 175 7.82 0.87 -3.33
C ASP A 175 9.30 1.25 -3.12
N ILE A 176 10.16 1.09 -4.13
CA ILE A 176 11.54 1.61 -4.07
C ILE A 176 11.55 3.14 -3.98
N LEU A 177 10.77 3.82 -4.82
CA LEU A 177 10.69 5.29 -4.81
C LEU A 177 10.22 5.84 -3.45
N THR A 178 9.25 5.16 -2.82
CA THR A 178 8.66 5.61 -1.54
C THR A 178 9.37 5.04 -0.32
N ASN A 179 10.39 4.21 -0.53
CA ASN A 179 11.03 3.40 0.50
C ASN A 179 10.01 2.61 1.34
N ASN A 180 8.97 2.10 0.68
CA ASN A 180 7.93 1.28 1.29
C ASN A 180 8.42 -0.17 1.45
N GLN A 181 9.16 -0.42 2.52
CA GLN A 181 9.77 -1.72 2.76
C GLN A 181 8.77 -2.81 3.21
N ASP A 182 7.52 -2.50 3.52
CA ASP A 182 6.62 -3.48 4.14
C ASP A 182 6.02 -4.46 3.13
N ARG A 183 5.83 -4.06 1.87
CA ARG A 183 4.97 -4.79 0.91
C ARG A 183 5.68 -5.94 0.18
N ILE A 184 6.61 -5.63 -0.72
CA ILE A 184 7.31 -6.61 -1.58
C ILE A 184 8.80 -6.57 -1.26
N PRO A 185 9.45 -7.72 -0.99
CA PRO A 185 10.89 -7.75 -0.78
C PRO A 185 11.62 -7.58 -2.12
N VAL A 186 12.68 -6.75 -2.13
CA VAL A 186 13.45 -6.47 -3.35
C VAL A 186 14.94 -6.67 -3.09
N GLY A 187 15.41 -7.91 -3.27
CA GLY A 187 16.81 -8.29 -3.10
C GLY A 187 17.38 -7.89 -1.75
N ASP A 188 18.47 -7.14 -1.77
CA ASP A 188 19.17 -6.58 -0.60
C ASP A 188 18.89 -5.09 -0.36
N LEU A 189 17.89 -4.50 -1.05
CA LEU A 189 17.43 -3.14 -0.73
C LEU A 189 16.86 -3.10 0.69
N TRP A 190 16.11 -4.13 1.06
CA TRP A 190 15.55 -4.29 2.39
C TRP A 190 15.75 -5.71 2.88
N CYS A 191 15.90 -5.88 4.19
CA CYS A 191 16.03 -7.18 4.83
C CYS A 191 14.69 -7.56 5.49
N ASN A 192 13.66 -7.82 4.69
CA ASN A 192 12.34 -8.24 5.14
C ASN A 192 11.79 -9.39 4.29
N GLU A 193 10.69 -9.98 4.76
CA GLU A 193 9.99 -11.08 4.08
C GLU A 193 8.84 -10.60 3.18
N GLY A 194 8.53 -9.29 3.23
CA GLY A 194 7.32 -8.69 2.66
C GLY A 194 6.07 -8.93 3.50
N ASN A 195 4.98 -8.32 3.04
CA ASN A 195 3.65 -8.41 3.62
C ASN A 195 2.63 -8.57 2.47
N PRO A 196 2.29 -9.81 2.10
CA PRO A 196 1.31 -10.08 1.04
C PRO A 196 -0.10 -9.58 1.37
N GLY A 197 -0.39 -9.32 2.65
CA GLY A 197 -1.62 -8.67 3.10
C GLY A 197 -1.80 -7.25 2.54
N ASN A 198 -0.68 -6.59 2.21
CA ASN A 198 -0.63 -5.23 1.67
C ASN A 198 -0.57 -5.20 0.12
N VAL A 199 -0.74 -6.35 -0.53
CA VAL A 199 -0.94 -6.45 -1.98
C VAL A 199 -2.36 -6.93 -2.24
N LEU A 200 -3.25 -5.99 -2.57
CA LEU A 200 -4.65 -6.30 -2.83
C LEU A 200 -4.86 -6.63 -4.31
N VAL A 201 -5.51 -7.75 -4.60
CA VAL A 201 -5.80 -8.21 -5.95
C VAL A 201 -7.29 -8.09 -6.21
N CYS A 202 -7.67 -7.33 -7.23
CA CYS A 202 -9.05 -7.24 -7.68
C CYS A 202 -9.36 -8.41 -8.64
N LEU A 203 -10.31 -9.25 -8.27
CA LEU A 203 -10.72 -10.49 -8.94
C LEU A 203 -11.79 -10.23 -10.02
N SER A 204 -11.54 -9.26 -10.89
CA SER A 204 -12.39 -8.97 -12.05
C SER A 204 -12.05 -9.87 -13.25
N GLU A 205 -12.73 -9.69 -14.38
CA GLU A 205 -12.38 -10.37 -15.65
C GLU A 205 -10.90 -10.15 -16.05
N THR A 206 -10.34 -9.01 -15.66
CA THR A 206 -8.92 -8.67 -15.84
C THR A 206 -8.29 -8.43 -14.46
N PRO A 207 -7.72 -9.47 -13.82
CA PRO A 207 -7.17 -9.34 -12.48
C PRO A 207 -6.05 -8.30 -12.43
N HIS A 208 -6.11 -7.39 -11.47
CA HIS A 208 -5.16 -6.28 -11.36
C HIS A 208 -4.87 -5.96 -9.90
N ILE A 209 -3.77 -5.25 -9.64
CA ILE A 209 -3.40 -4.89 -8.27
C ILE A 209 -4.00 -3.54 -7.92
N VAL A 210 -4.50 -3.43 -6.68
CA VAL A 210 -4.85 -2.15 -6.05
C VAL A 210 -3.86 -1.91 -4.92
N ALA A 211 -3.07 -0.84 -5.01
CA ALA A 211 -2.05 -0.50 -4.04
C ALA A 211 -2.71 0.07 -2.77
N ILE A 212 -2.62 -0.70 -1.67
CA ILE A 212 -3.16 -0.32 -0.37
C ILE A 212 -2.04 -0.18 0.67
N ASP A 213 -2.32 0.51 1.77
CA ASP A 213 -1.34 0.74 2.83
C ASP A 213 -0.05 1.36 2.26
N ASN A 214 -0.22 2.36 1.38
CA ASN A 214 0.91 3.07 0.78
C ASN A 214 1.62 3.86 1.88
N SER A 215 2.94 3.84 1.88
CA SER A 215 3.73 4.55 2.88
C SER A 215 4.93 5.21 2.25
N PHE A 216 5.14 6.48 2.56
CA PHE A 216 6.39 7.16 2.31
C PHE A 216 7.25 7.14 3.59
N THR A 217 8.40 6.49 3.53
CA THR A 217 9.28 6.33 4.70
C THR A 217 10.62 7.01 4.48
N ARG A 218 10.77 8.23 5.01
CA ARG A 218 12.06 8.94 4.99
C ARG A 218 13.13 8.25 5.83
N ILE A 219 14.39 8.44 5.45
CA ILE A 219 15.55 7.95 6.21
C ILE A 219 16.25 9.13 6.90
N LEU A 220 16.13 9.22 8.22
CA LEU A 220 16.63 10.36 9.02
C LEU A 220 18.15 10.44 9.12
N SER A 221 18.84 9.30 9.02
CA SER A 221 20.29 9.25 9.18
C SER A 221 20.93 9.41 7.82
N ASP A 222 21.75 10.44 7.63
CA ASP A 222 22.44 10.69 6.37
C ASP A 222 23.28 9.50 5.91
N VAL A 223 23.95 8.82 6.84
CA VAL A 223 24.73 7.61 6.55
C VAL A 223 23.83 6.49 6.00
N LYS A 224 22.68 6.24 6.64
CA LYS A 224 21.73 5.22 6.17
C LYS A 224 21.04 5.63 4.87
N LYS A 225 20.78 6.93 4.70
CA LYS A 225 20.20 7.52 3.48
C LYS A 225 21.14 7.27 2.30
N GLU A 226 22.42 7.63 2.44
CA GLU A 226 23.44 7.40 1.43
C GLU A 226 23.60 5.90 1.10
N GLN A 227 23.66 5.03 2.11
CA GLN A 227 23.69 3.58 1.91
C GLN A 227 22.45 3.05 1.17
N TYR A 228 21.29 3.64 1.41
CA TYR A 228 20.08 3.29 0.68
C TYR A 228 20.14 3.76 -0.77
N LEU A 229 20.50 5.02 -1.03
CA LEU A 229 20.65 5.58 -2.37
C LEU A 229 21.66 4.79 -3.21
N GLN A 230 22.79 4.38 -2.62
CA GLN A 230 23.77 3.51 -3.30
C GLN A 230 23.18 2.16 -3.71
N ARG A 231 22.40 1.53 -2.82
CA ARG A 231 21.73 0.26 -3.14
C ARG A 231 20.63 0.45 -4.19
N VAL A 232 19.92 1.57 -4.17
CA VAL A 232 18.93 1.93 -5.19
C VAL A 232 19.60 2.11 -6.55
N SER A 233 20.70 2.85 -6.64
CA SER A 233 21.47 2.99 -7.90
C SER A 233 21.92 1.63 -8.44
N GLN A 234 22.48 0.76 -7.59
CA GLN A 234 22.86 -0.59 -8.00
C GLN A 234 21.67 -1.42 -8.50
N CYS A 235 20.50 -1.28 -7.86
CA CYS A 235 19.26 -1.92 -8.27
C CYS A 235 18.80 -1.42 -9.64
N VAL A 236 18.73 -0.10 -9.83
CA VAL A 236 18.37 0.57 -11.09
C VAL A 236 19.30 0.12 -12.22
N GLN A 237 20.61 0.15 -12.01
CA GLN A 237 21.61 -0.29 -12.99
C GLN A 237 21.40 -1.76 -13.42
N GLN A 238 21.14 -2.65 -12.47
CA GLN A 238 20.96 -4.08 -12.75
C GLN A 238 19.60 -4.41 -13.39
N LEU A 239 18.55 -3.67 -13.06
CA LEU A 239 17.21 -3.90 -13.59
C LEU A 239 17.01 -3.25 -14.97
N PHE A 240 17.43 -2.01 -15.14
CA PHE A 240 17.01 -1.19 -16.29
C PHE A 240 18.11 -0.97 -17.32
N HIS A 241 19.38 -0.98 -16.92
CA HIS A 241 20.53 -0.66 -17.79
C HIS A 241 21.37 -1.87 -18.18
N SER A 242 21.16 -3.00 -17.51
CA SER A 242 21.80 -4.27 -17.85
C SER A 242 20.93 -5.10 -18.80
N PRO A 243 21.52 -5.99 -19.63
CA PRO A 243 20.75 -6.98 -20.38
C PRO A 243 19.83 -7.77 -19.45
N PHE A 244 18.63 -8.08 -19.91
CA PHE A 244 17.67 -8.85 -19.11
C PHE A 244 18.29 -10.16 -18.63
N ASN A 245 18.29 -10.35 -17.31
CA ASN A 245 18.77 -11.54 -16.67
C ASN A 245 17.67 -12.05 -15.73
N ILE A 246 17.08 -13.20 -16.06
CA ILE A 246 16.06 -13.82 -15.21
C ILE A 246 16.60 -14.15 -13.82
N SER A 247 17.90 -14.44 -13.69
CA SER A 247 18.58 -14.70 -12.42
C SER A 247 18.98 -13.44 -11.67
N ASN A 248 18.53 -12.25 -12.08
CA ASN A 248 18.74 -11.01 -11.33
C ASN A 248 18.13 -11.15 -9.93
N LYS A 249 18.93 -10.91 -8.88
CA LYS A 249 18.52 -11.11 -7.48
C LYS A 249 17.28 -10.31 -7.08
N TYR A 250 17.09 -9.11 -7.62
CA TYR A 250 15.94 -8.25 -7.30
C TYR A 250 14.65 -8.84 -7.89
N LEU A 251 14.69 -9.32 -9.13
CA LEU A 251 13.57 -10.04 -9.75
C LEU A 251 13.29 -11.38 -9.05
N GLN A 252 14.34 -12.12 -8.70
CA GLN A 252 14.20 -13.40 -8.03
C GLN A 252 13.55 -13.27 -6.64
N SER A 253 13.82 -12.19 -5.89
CA SER A 253 13.10 -11.94 -4.64
C SER A 253 11.59 -11.79 -4.83
N ILE A 254 11.17 -11.10 -5.89
CA ILE A 254 9.75 -10.89 -6.20
C ILE A 254 9.09 -12.21 -6.63
N VAL A 255 9.76 -12.98 -7.51
CA VAL A 255 9.28 -14.31 -7.93
C VAL A 255 9.17 -15.25 -6.74
N GLN A 256 10.18 -15.26 -5.87
CA GLN A 256 10.20 -16.10 -4.68
C GLN A 256 9.11 -15.69 -3.69
N PHE A 257 8.88 -14.40 -3.50
CA PHE A 257 7.78 -13.87 -2.69
C PHE A 257 6.43 -14.41 -3.18
N LEU A 258 6.13 -14.27 -4.47
CA LEU A 258 4.89 -14.83 -5.02
C LEU A 258 4.83 -16.35 -4.87
N LYS A 259 5.90 -17.06 -5.19
CA LYS A 259 5.96 -18.53 -5.07
C LYS A 259 5.67 -19.00 -3.65
N ILE A 260 6.21 -18.33 -2.64
CA ILE A 260 5.98 -18.69 -1.23
C ILE A 260 4.50 -18.58 -0.86
N TYR A 261 3.84 -17.48 -1.24
CA TYR A 261 2.47 -17.20 -0.81
C TYR A 261 1.39 -17.80 -1.71
N THR A 262 1.68 -18.03 -2.98
CA THR A 262 0.69 -18.48 -3.97
C THR A 262 0.98 -19.87 -4.52
N THR A 263 2.17 -20.42 -4.28
CA THR A 263 2.69 -21.66 -4.90
C THR A 263 2.85 -21.60 -6.43
N VAL A 264 2.64 -20.43 -7.03
CA VAL A 264 2.79 -20.23 -8.47
C VAL A 264 4.26 -20.13 -8.84
N ASP A 265 4.68 -20.99 -9.76
CA ASP A 265 5.97 -20.89 -10.44
C ASP A 265 5.81 -20.01 -11.68
N LEU A 266 6.48 -18.86 -11.69
CA LEU A 266 6.48 -17.95 -12.83
C LEU A 266 7.53 -18.39 -13.86
N ASP A 267 7.09 -18.49 -15.11
CA ASP A 267 7.99 -18.74 -16.23
C ASP A 267 8.71 -17.47 -16.70
N LYS A 268 9.56 -17.63 -17.72
CA LYS A 268 10.35 -16.52 -18.27
C LYS A 268 9.46 -15.42 -18.85
N GLU A 269 8.35 -15.77 -19.50
CA GLU A 269 7.45 -14.79 -20.12
C GLU A 269 6.74 -13.96 -19.05
N SER A 270 6.30 -14.60 -17.97
CA SER A 270 5.70 -13.93 -16.82
C SER A 270 6.66 -12.95 -16.16
N VAL A 271 7.93 -13.34 -15.97
CA VAL A 271 8.96 -12.46 -15.43
C VAL A 271 9.27 -11.28 -16.37
N LEU A 272 9.22 -11.50 -17.69
CA LEU A 272 9.35 -10.41 -18.67
C LEU A 272 8.19 -9.41 -18.58
N LEU A 273 6.97 -9.85 -18.26
CA LEU A 273 5.84 -8.96 -18.01
C LEU A 273 6.02 -8.13 -16.75
N ILE A 274 6.52 -8.73 -15.66
CA ILE A 274 6.92 -7.97 -14.45
C ILE A 274 7.97 -6.91 -14.82
N MET A 275 8.99 -7.29 -15.58
CA MET A 275 10.03 -6.35 -16.01
C MET A 275 9.48 -5.23 -16.92
N LYS A 276 8.51 -5.54 -17.78
CA LYS A 276 7.82 -4.55 -18.63
C LYS A 276 7.06 -3.54 -17.77
N GLY A 277 6.32 -4.00 -16.76
CA GLY A 277 5.65 -3.13 -15.79
C GLY A 277 6.62 -2.25 -15.01
N ALA A 278 7.73 -2.84 -14.55
CA ALA A 278 8.79 -2.12 -13.85
C ALA A 278 9.40 -1.00 -14.70
N ARG A 279 9.66 -1.26 -15.99
CA ARG A 279 10.17 -0.25 -16.93
C ARG A 279 9.18 0.88 -17.18
N GLN A 280 7.89 0.58 -17.24
CA GLN A 280 6.85 1.60 -17.38
C GLN A 280 6.87 2.55 -16.18
N MET A 281 6.86 2.02 -14.95
CA MET A 281 6.94 2.84 -13.74
C MET A 281 8.26 3.62 -13.67
N TYR A 282 9.39 2.98 -13.97
CA TYR A 282 10.70 3.65 -14.04
C TYR A 282 10.68 4.86 -14.99
N SER A 283 10.11 4.70 -16.18
CA SER A 283 9.97 5.80 -17.15
C SER A 283 9.14 6.94 -16.57
N SER A 284 7.97 6.63 -15.99
CA SER A 284 7.11 7.65 -15.37
C SER A 284 7.82 8.39 -14.23
N ILE A 285 8.60 7.70 -13.41
CA ILE A 285 9.38 8.32 -12.32
C ILE A 285 10.46 9.25 -12.88
N CYS A 286 11.13 8.85 -13.96
CA CYS A 286 12.14 9.67 -14.63
C CYS A 286 11.53 10.93 -15.30
N GLU A 287 10.23 10.98 -15.52
CA GLU A 287 9.55 12.17 -16.04
C GLU A 287 9.16 13.17 -14.94
N LEU A 288 9.09 12.72 -13.67
CA LEU A 288 8.70 13.58 -12.55
C LEU A 288 9.69 14.73 -12.31
N SER A 289 9.13 15.89 -12.04
CA SER A 289 9.79 17.13 -11.67
C SER A 289 9.66 17.42 -10.17
N PHE A 290 10.52 18.28 -9.65
CA PHE A 290 10.42 18.72 -8.26
C PHE A 290 9.11 19.44 -7.97
N ASP A 291 8.67 20.28 -8.91
CA ASP A 291 7.46 21.09 -8.77
C ASP A 291 6.20 20.22 -8.63
N GLU A 292 6.18 19.04 -9.25
CA GLU A 292 5.09 18.08 -9.09
C GLU A 292 5.01 17.54 -7.65
N PHE A 293 6.13 17.26 -6.98
CA PHE A 293 6.10 16.84 -5.57
C PHE A 293 5.70 17.96 -4.63
N VAL A 294 6.16 19.19 -4.90
CA VAL A 294 5.74 20.36 -4.13
C VAL A 294 4.24 20.54 -4.27
N THR A 295 3.72 20.48 -5.49
CA THR A 295 2.28 20.59 -5.79
C THR A 295 1.50 19.48 -5.08
N LEU A 296 1.98 18.24 -5.15
CA LEU A 296 1.32 17.10 -4.51
C LEU A 296 1.31 17.25 -2.98
N LYS A 297 2.45 17.58 -2.36
CA LYS A 297 2.55 17.83 -0.92
C LYS A 297 1.65 18.98 -0.48
N MET A 298 1.58 20.07 -1.24
CA MET A 298 0.67 21.18 -0.98
C MET A 298 -0.80 20.74 -1.09
N GLY A 299 -1.13 19.90 -2.08
CA GLY A 299 -2.45 19.29 -2.21
C GLY A 299 -2.85 18.50 -0.98
N VAL A 300 -1.93 17.67 -0.45
CA VAL A 300 -2.14 16.92 0.79
C VAL A 300 -2.29 17.85 2.00
N ASP A 301 -1.43 18.86 2.13
CA ASP A 301 -1.54 19.85 3.23
C ASP A 301 -2.90 20.55 3.23
N ASN A 302 -3.36 20.93 2.03
CA ASN A 302 -4.65 21.59 1.80
C ASN A 302 -5.87 20.69 1.99
N MET A 303 -5.72 19.37 2.17
CA MET A 303 -6.85 18.50 2.50
C MET A 303 -7.45 18.84 3.87
N LYS A 304 -6.68 19.46 4.76
CA LYS A 304 -7.17 19.94 6.05
C LYS A 304 -7.84 21.31 5.90
N THR A 305 -9.13 21.36 6.16
CA THR A 305 -9.99 22.55 6.06
C THR A 305 -10.22 23.27 7.40
N GLY A 306 -10.08 22.57 8.52
CA GLY A 306 -10.37 23.07 9.86
C GLY A 306 -9.14 23.36 10.73
N ASN A 307 -9.39 23.37 12.05
CA ASN A 307 -8.33 23.60 13.04
C ASN A 307 -7.43 22.37 13.16
N ASP A 308 -6.12 22.59 13.11
CA ASP A 308 -5.15 21.53 13.35
C ASP A 308 -4.97 21.31 14.85
N TRP A 309 -5.62 20.27 15.37
CA TRP A 309 -5.55 19.94 16.79
C TRP A 309 -4.10 19.66 17.18
N GLU A 310 -3.52 20.53 18.01
CA GLU A 310 -2.14 20.45 18.49
C GLU A 310 -1.06 20.32 17.38
N ASP A 311 -1.26 20.98 16.23
CA ASP A 311 -0.36 20.91 15.07
C ASP A 311 -0.12 19.46 14.56
N VAL A 312 -1.03 18.50 14.85
CA VAL A 312 -0.85 17.09 14.48
C VAL A 312 -0.69 16.89 12.98
N TRP A 313 -1.55 17.51 12.17
CA TRP A 313 -1.49 17.40 10.70
C TRP A 313 -0.23 18.07 10.16
N LYS A 314 0.03 19.31 10.57
CA LYS A 314 1.23 20.07 10.20
C LYS A 314 2.50 19.31 10.53
N ASN A 315 2.57 18.67 11.68
CA ASN A 315 3.72 17.84 12.05
C ASN A 315 3.80 16.56 11.21
N SER A 316 2.66 15.96 10.82
CA SER A 316 2.62 14.85 9.87
C SER A 316 3.13 15.27 8.48
N ILE A 317 2.70 16.42 7.95
CA ILE A 317 3.15 16.98 6.66
C ILE A 317 4.67 17.24 6.64
N LYS A 318 5.26 17.68 7.76
CA LYS A 318 6.72 17.85 7.88
C LYS A 318 7.50 16.55 7.74
N THR A 319 6.87 15.39 7.93
CA THR A 319 7.54 14.10 7.74
C THR A 319 7.67 13.69 6.26
N ILE A 320 6.96 14.37 5.36
CA ILE A 320 7.13 14.25 3.91
C ILE A 320 8.38 15.05 3.51
N ASP A 321 9.47 14.32 3.31
CA ASP A 321 10.82 14.82 3.02
C ASP A 321 11.05 14.88 1.50
N LEU A 322 10.84 16.06 0.92
CA LEU A 322 10.97 16.25 -0.52
C LEU A 322 12.42 16.22 -0.99
N ASP A 323 13.37 16.60 -0.13
CA ASP A 323 14.79 16.58 -0.48
C ASP A 323 15.26 15.13 -0.66
N PHE A 324 14.88 14.24 0.26
CA PHE A 324 15.14 12.81 0.11
C PHE A 324 14.50 12.23 -1.18
N LEU A 325 13.27 12.62 -1.51
CA LEU A 325 12.60 12.17 -2.73
C LEU A 325 13.30 12.68 -3.99
N CYS A 326 13.83 13.90 -3.98
CA CYS A 326 14.65 14.46 -5.07
C CYS A 326 15.95 13.71 -5.26
N GLU A 327 16.65 13.38 -4.17
CA GLU A 327 17.87 12.59 -4.21
C GLU A 327 17.60 11.19 -4.79
N LEU A 328 16.49 10.55 -4.42
CA LEU A 328 16.05 9.30 -5.01
C LEU A 328 15.79 9.42 -6.51
N ILE A 329 15.04 10.41 -6.95
CA ILE A 329 14.74 10.58 -8.39
C ILE A 329 15.99 10.93 -9.19
N SER A 330 16.89 11.73 -8.61
CA SER A 330 18.19 11.99 -9.21
C SER A 330 18.99 10.71 -9.37
N THR A 331 18.84 9.75 -8.45
CA THR A 331 19.44 8.41 -8.55
C THR A 331 18.81 7.60 -9.69
N PHE A 332 17.48 7.63 -9.84
CA PHE A 332 16.80 6.98 -10.98
C PHE A 332 17.22 7.60 -12.32
N LYS A 333 17.33 8.94 -12.40
CA LYS A 333 17.64 9.65 -13.64
C LYS A 333 19.10 9.54 -14.08
N ARG A 334 20.04 9.47 -13.13
CA ARG A 334 21.49 9.48 -13.41
C ARG A 334 21.91 8.33 -14.33
N ASP A 335 21.26 7.19 -14.18
CA ASP A 335 21.62 6.00 -14.94
C ASP A 335 20.87 5.94 -16.29
N ASN A 336 19.95 6.89 -16.57
CA ASN A 336 19.20 6.99 -17.83
C ASN A 336 19.96 7.66 -18.99
N SER A 337 21.10 8.31 -18.69
CA SER A 337 21.98 8.95 -19.68
C SER A 337 23.12 8.02 -20.07
#